data_AF-A0A8T4ACA5-F1
#
_entry.id   AF-A0A8T4ACA5-F1
#
_cell.length_a   1.000
_cell.length_b   1.000
_cell.length_c   1.000
_cell.angle_alpha   90.00
_cell.angle_beta   90.00
_cell.angle_gamma   90.00
#
_symmetry.space_group_name_H-M   'P 1'
#
loop_
_entity.id
_entity.type
_entity.pdbx_description
1 polymer ?
#
loop_
_entity_poly.entity_id
_entity_poly.type
_entity_poly.pdbx_seq_one_letter_code
_entity_poly.pdbx_strand_id
1 'polypeptide(L)' 'MPVPCKSCGNEPREEDLFCRQCGEELNEDNVLECECGAEVQHEDNFCHQCGAAFEEETDEDISH' A
#
# COMPACT_ATOMS: atom_id res chain seq x y z
N MET A 1 7.91 1.73 -16.72
CA MET A 1 6.67 2.06 -17.46
C MET A 1 5.57 2.16 -16.44
N PRO A 2 5.08 3.36 -16.15
CA PRO A 2 4.02 3.57 -15.17
C PRO A 2 2.72 2.91 -15.64
N VAL A 3 2.01 2.26 -14.72
CA VAL A 3 0.72 1.61 -15.01
C VAL A 3 -0.33 2.71 -15.24
N PRO A 4 -1.13 2.66 -16.33
CA PRO A 4 -2.18 3.63 -16.55
C PRO A 4 -3.20 3.59 -15.41
N CYS A 5 -3.72 4.77 -15.03
CA CYS A 5 -4.72 4.88 -13.99
C CYS A 5 -5.92 3.97 -14.28
N LYS A 6 -6.24 3.07 -13.36
CA LYS A 6 -7.35 2.10 -13.48
C LYS A 6 -8.72 2.79 -13.58
N SER A 7 -8.83 3.98 -12.98
CA SER A 7 -10.05 4.77 -12.85
C SER A 7 -10.35 5.64 -14.09
N CYS A 8 -9.34 6.33 -14.63
CA CYS A 8 -9.54 7.26 -15.76
C CYS A 8 -8.69 6.97 -17.02
N GLY A 9 -7.77 6.02 -16.97
CA GLY A 9 -6.89 5.67 -18.09
C GLY A 9 -5.73 6.64 -18.34
N ASN A 10 -5.58 7.70 -17.54
CA ASN A 10 -4.48 8.63 -17.69
C ASN A 10 -3.14 7.98 -17.29
N GLU A 11 -2.07 8.29 -18.02
CA GLU A 11 -0.72 7.80 -17.72
C GLU A 11 -0.06 8.67 -16.64
N PRO A 12 0.20 8.13 -15.43
CA PRO A 12 0.88 8.87 -14.39
C PRO A 12 2.39 8.82 -14.55
N ARG A 13 3.10 9.63 -13.77
CA ARG A 13 4.56 9.51 -13.64
C ARG A 13 4.91 8.37 -12.69
N GLU A 14 6.12 7.82 -12.82
CA GLU A 14 6.58 6.70 -11.97
C GLU A 14 6.63 7.02 -10.48
N GLU A 15 6.65 8.31 -10.13
CA GLU A 15 6.68 8.85 -8.76
C GLU A 15 5.33 9.45 -8.32
N ASP A 16 4.29 9.39 -9.16
CA ASP A 16 2.97 9.90 -8.82
C ASP A 16 2.23 8.88 -7.93
N LEU A 17 2.01 9.23 -6.66
CA LEU A 17 1.18 8.46 -5.72
C LEU A 17 -0.31 8.54 -6.07
N PHE A 18 -0.74 9.67 -6.66
CA PHE A 18 -2.13 9.94 -7.01
C PHE A 18 -2.25 10.40 -8.46
N CYS A 19 -3.35 10.04 -9.10
CA CYS A 19 -3.67 10.44 -10.44
C CYS A 19 -3.97 11.94 -10.47
N ARG A 20 -3.11 12.71 -11.15
CA ARG A 20 -3.26 14.16 -11.29
C ARG A 20 -4.53 14.59 -12.05
N GLN A 21 -5.21 13.65 -12.72
CA GLN A 21 -6.41 13.94 -13.50
C GLN A 21 -7.72 13.64 -12.73
N CYS A 22 -7.80 12.53 -12.01
CA CYS A 22 -9.02 12.12 -11.30
C CYS A 22 -8.88 12.04 -9.78
N GLY A 23 -7.66 12.06 -9.24
CA GLY A 23 -7.38 11.94 -7.80
C GLY A 23 -7.31 10.51 -7.27
N GLU A 24 -7.43 9.49 -8.14
CA GLU A 24 -7.30 8.08 -7.76
C GLU A 24 -5.89 7.76 -7.25
N GLU A 25 -5.77 6.96 -6.19
CA GLU A 25 -4.50 6.44 -5.73
C GLU A 25 -3.91 5.46 -6.76
N LEU A 26 -2.66 5.70 -7.15
CA LEU A 26 -1.96 4.96 -8.19
C LEU A 26 -0.93 4.01 -7.63
N ASN A 27 -0.40 4.38 -6.46
CA ASN A 27 0.39 3.48 -5.67
C ASN A 27 -0.59 2.53 -4.98
N GLU A 28 -0.31 1.24 -5.03
CA GLU A 28 -0.84 0.34 -4.02
C GLU A 28 -0.05 0.68 -2.78
N ASP A 29 -0.46 1.75 -2.08
CA ASP A 29 0.07 2.03 -0.76
C ASP A 29 -0.05 0.73 0.01
N ASN A 30 1.08 0.28 0.56
CA ASN A 30 1.15 -0.97 1.28
C ASN A 30 0.35 -0.77 2.57
N VAL A 31 -0.97 -0.81 2.46
CA VAL A 31 -1.92 -0.62 3.54
C VAL A 31 -2.66 -1.93 3.62
N LEU A 32 -2.47 -2.60 4.73
CA LEU A 32 -3.13 -3.83 5.09
C LEU A 32 -4.49 -3.47 5.66
N GLU A 33 -5.55 -4.04 5.08
CA GLU A 33 -6.86 -4.00 5.71
C GLU A 33 -6.88 -5.01 6.87
N CYS A 34 -7.02 -4.50 8.09
CA CYS A 34 -7.17 -5.33 9.26
C CYS A 34 -8.54 -6.03 9.25
N GLU A 35 -8.66 -7.21 9.86
CA GLU A 35 -9.94 -7.91 10.06
C GLU A 35 -11.00 -7.06 10.79
N CYS A 36 -10.59 -6.03 11.54
CA CYS A 36 -11.50 -5.09 12.18
C CYS A 36 -12.02 -3.96 11.25
N GLY A 37 -11.57 -3.92 9.99
CA GLY A 37 -11.90 -2.89 9.00
C GLY A 37 -11.08 -1.61 9.13
N ALA A 38 -9.96 -1.64 9.86
CA ALA A 38 -9.03 -0.52 9.95
C ALA A 38 -7.93 -0.66 8.89
N GLU A 39 -7.56 0.46 8.28
CA GLU A 39 -6.40 0.59 7.40
C GLU A 39 -5.14 0.67 8.26
N VAL A 40 -4.20 -0.26 8.04
CA VAL A 40 -2.94 -0.35 8.78
C VAL A 40 -1.79 -0.28 7.80
N GLN A 41 -0.78 0.54 8.07
CA GLN A 41 0.38 0.59 7.18
C GLN A 41 1.14 -0.73 7.25
N HIS A 42 1.69 -1.20 6.14
CA HIS A 42 2.49 -2.42 6.10
C HIS A 42 3.80 -2.29 6.89
N GLU A 43 4.21 -1.07 7.22
CA GLU A 43 5.32 -0.77 8.14
C GLU A 43 4.92 -0.96 9.62
N ASP A 44 3.62 -1.02 9.89
CA ASP A 44 3.07 -1.23 11.23
C ASP A 44 2.85 -2.74 11.46
N ASN A 45 3.56 -3.26 12.46
CA ASN A 45 3.49 -4.68 12.84
C ASN A 45 2.18 -5.04 13.58
N PHE A 46 1.32 -4.07 13.87
CA PHE A 46 0.05 -4.29 14.55
C PHE A 46 -0.98 -3.19 14.27
N CYS A 47 -2.25 -3.55 14.36
CA CYS A 47 -3.36 -2.62 14.21
C CYS A 47 -3.52 -1.77 15.46
N HIS A 48 -3.39 -0.45 15.34
CA HIS A 48 -3.63 0.48 16.44
C HIS A 48 -5.09 0.52 16.93
N GLN A 49 -6.03 0.02 16.14
CA GLN A 49 -7.46 0.06 16.47
C GLN A 49 -7.95 -1.17 17.25
N CYS A 50 -7.51 -2.37 16.87
CA CYS A 50 -7.93 -3.62 17.53
C CYS A 50 -6.79 -4.39 18.23
N GLY A 51 -5.53 -4.05 17.96
CA GLY A 51 -4.35 -4.73 18.49
C GLY A 51 -3.98 -6.04 17.78
N ALA A 52 -4.59 -6.35 16.63
CA ALA A 52 -4.18 -7.51 15.82
C ALA A 52 -2.74 -7.32 15.32
N ALA A 53 -1.89 -8.34 15.45
CA ALA A 53 -0.54 -8.32 14.93
C ALA A 53 -0.52 -8.73 13.45
N PHE A 54 0.30 -8.04 12.65
CA PHE A 54 0.62 -8.43 11.28
C PHE A 54 2.06 -8.94 11.29
N GLU A 55 2.25 -10.19 10.88
CA GLU A 55 3.61 -10.72 10.72
C GLU A 55 4.16 -10.14 9.43
N GLU A 56 5.04 -9.15 9.56
CA GLU A 56 5.93 -8.78 8.48
C GLU A 56 6.90 -9.95 8.29
N GLU A 57 6.76 -10.70 7.20
CA GLU A 57 7.84 -11.59 6.75
C GLU A 57 8.99 -10.69 6.30
N THR A 58 9.81 -10.26 7.25
CA THR A 58 11.09 -9.64 6.95
C THR A 58 11.89 -10.71 6.20
N ASP A 59 12.10 -10.50 4.90
CA ASP A 59 13.08 -11.20 4.06
C ASP A 59 14.53 -10.95 4.56
N GLU A 60 14.79 -11.20 5.84
CA GLU A 60 16.12 -11.20 6.45
C GLU A 60 16.62 -12.61 6.76
N ASP A 61 16.03 -13.65 6.14
CA ASP A 61 16.63 -14.99 6.16
C ASP A 61 17.74 -15.13 5.10
N ILE A 62 18.94 -14.73 5.53
CA ILE A 62 20.23 -15.40 5.28
C ILE A 62 20.91 -15.09 3.93
N SER A 63 21.67 -14.00 3.92
CA SER A 63 23.03 -14.05 3.37
C SER A 63 24.02 -14.49 4.47
N HIS A 64 24.44 -15.77 4.44
CA HIS A 64 25.79 -16.14 4.88
C HIS A 64 26.32 -17.34 4.09
#